data_AF-A0A0F9MCN2-F1
#
_entry.id   AF-A0A0F9MCN2-F1
#
_cell.length_a   1.000
_cell.length_b   1.000
_cell.length_c   1.000
_cell.angle_alpha   90.00
_cell.angle_beta   90.00
_cell.angle_gamma   90.00
#
_symmetry.space_group_name_H-M   'P 1'
#
loop_
_entity.id
_entity.type
_entity.pdbx_description
1 polymer ?
#
loop_
_entity_poly.entity_id
_entity_poly.type
_entity_poly.pdbx_seq_one_letter_code
_entity_poly.pdbx_strand_id
1 'polypeptide(L)' 'MSYNITIRFKMNNGKTRSCTSVCHNAFGQRCRCVCGGSNHGVGIEAAFDNIPSLLEQKESMGFSSVTYRHIQLAFDFFG' A
#
# COMPACT_ATOMS: atom_id res chain seq x y z
N MET A 1 5.21 17.66 -5.63
CA MET A 1 3.86 17.10 -5.43
C MET A 1 3.98 15.91 -4.49
N SER A 2 3.23 15.88 -3.40
CA SER A 2 3.29 14.78 -2.43
C SER A 2 2.09 13.86 -2.67
N TYR A 3 2.37 12.66 -3.13
CA TYR A 3 1.35 11.64 -3.38
C TYR A 3 1.26 10.71 -2.17
N ASN A 4 0.04 10.33 -1.78
CA ASN A 4 -0.15 9.34 -0.73
C ASN A 4 -1.05 8.22 -1.25
N ILE A 5 -0.51 7.00 -1.26
CA ILE A 5 -1.27 5.78 -1.47
C ILE A 5 -1.39 5.02 -0.16
N THR A 6 -2.63 4.64 0.15
CA THR A 6 -2.92 3.67 1.20
C THR A 6 -3.63 2.49 0.58
N ILE A 7 -3.03 1.30 0.67
CA ILE A 7 -3.60 0.03 0.24
C ILE A 7 -4.13 -0.69 1.49
N ARG A 8 -5.38 -1.11 1.49
CA ARG A 8 -6.02 -1.86 2.57
C ARG A 8 -6.57 -3.16 2.05
N PHE A 9 -6.29 -4.24 2.75
CA PHE A 9 -6.86 -5.55 2.49
C PHE A 9 -7.77 -5.95 3.64
N LYS A 10 -8.95 -6.50 3.30
CA LYS A 10 -9.88 -7.10 4.25
C LYS A 10 -9.79 -8.62 4.14
N MET A 11 -9.76 -9.31 5.28
CA MET A 11 -9.78 -10.76 5.39
C MET A 11 -11.21 -11.27 5.52
N ASN A 12 -11.46 -12.53 5.15
CA ASN A 12 -12.76 -13.20 5.33
C ASN A 12 -13.25 -13.21 6.79
N ASN A 13 -12.32 -13.24 7.74
CA ASN A 13 -12.63 -13.18 9.18
C ASN A 13 -12.84 -11.75 9.71
N GLY A 14 -12.97 -10.75 8.83
CA GLY A 14 -13.19 -9.35 9.19
C GLY A 14 -11.95 -8.57 9.62
N LYS A 15 -10.77 -9.20 9.73
CA LYS A 15 -9.52 -8.49 10.03
C LYS A 15 -9.06 -7.65 8.84
N THR A 16 -8.42 -6.52 9.12
CA THR A 16 -7.92 -5.61 8.08
C THR A 16 -6.43 -5.40 8.23
N ARG A 17 -5.70 -5.33 7.12
CA ARG A 17 -4.27 -5.01 7.08
C ARG A 17 -4.02 -3.93 6.04
N SER A 18 -3.03 -3.06 6.24
CA SER A 18 -2.75 -1.95 5.33
C SER A 18 -1.26 -1.78 5.02
N CYS A 19 -1.00 -1.14 3.89
CA CYS A 19 0.29 -0.60 3.45
C CYS A 19 0.10 0.89 3.18
N THR A 20 0.87 1.75 3.85
CA THR A 20 0.76 3.22 3.80
C THR A 20 2.04 3.85 3.26
N SER A 21 2.05 5.18 3.11
CA SER A 21 3.25 5.95 2.74
C SER A 21 4.45 5.86 3.64
N VAL A 22 4.23 5.51 4.90
CA VAL A 22 5.35 5.18 5.78
C VAL A 22 6.06 3.93 5.30
N CYS A 23 5.34 2.95 4.75
CA CYS A 23 5.90 1.69 4.29
C CYS A 23 6.63 1.85 2.95
N HIS A 24 6.06 2.59 2.00
CA HIS A 24 6.70 2.76 0.68
C HIS A 24 7.92 3.69 0.67
N ASN A 25 8.01 4.56 1.66
CA ASN A 25 9.17 5.43 1.87
C ASN A 25 10.13 4.90 2.94
N ALA A 26 9.88 3.73 3.55
CA ALA A 26 10.74 3.19 4.60
C ALA A 26 12.00 2.54 4.05
N PHE A 27 13.12 2.78 4.73
CA PHE A 27 14.40 2.10 4.53
C PHE A 27 14.70 1.23 5.75
N GLY A 28 14.32 -0.06 5.71
CA GLY A 28 14.52 -0.99 6.82
C GLY A 28 13.92 -2.38 6.57
N GLN A 29 14.42 -3.40 7.27
CA GLN A 29 14.11 -4.81 6.96
C GLN A 29 12.84 -5.38 7.60
N ARG A 30 12.27 -4.74 8.63
CA ARG A 30 11.07 -5.26 9.31
C ARG A 30 9.80 -4.64 8.77
N CYS A 31 9.18 -5.29 7.79
CA CYS A 31 7.83 -4.96 7.34
C CYS A 31 6.78 -5.76 8.13
N ARG A 32 5.82 -5.08 8.76
CA ARG A 32 4.62 -5.71 9.35
C ARG A 32 3.33 -5.38 8.59
N CYS A 33 3.46 -4.65 7.49
CA CYS A 33 2.35 -4.28 6.61
C CYS A 33 1.88 -5.47 5.77
N VAL A 34 0.73 -5.31 5.13
CA VAL A 34 0.16 -6.35 4.25
C VAL A 34 1.08 -6.71 3.08
N CYS A 35 1.92 -5.77 2.63
CA CYS A 35 2.84 -6.00 1.52
C CYS A 35 4.00 -6.93 1.86
N GLY A 36 4.25 -7.25 3.14
CA GLY A 36 5.34 -8.14 3.54
C GLY A 36 6.75 -7.64 3.19
N GLY A 37 6.90 -6.36 2.82
CA GLY A 37 8.17 -5.76 2.43
C GLY A 37 8.29 -5.43 0.95
N SER A 38 7.41 -5.94 0.09
CA SER A 38 7.52 -5.76 -1.37
C SER A 38 7.48 -4.30 -1.82
N ASN A 39 6.87 -3.42 -1.02
CA ASN A 39 6.79 -2.00 -1.33
C ASN A 39 7.84 -1.16 -0.58
N HIS A 40 8.78 -1.72 0.17
CA HIS A 40 9.76 -0.92 0.91
C HIS A 40 10.71 -0.16 -0.01
N GLY A 41 10.76 1.17 0.14
CA GLY A 41 11.72 2.04 -0.54
C GLY A 41 11.54 2.16 -2.05
N VAL A 42 10.49 1.56 -2.63
CA VAL A 42 10.24 1.57 -4.09
C VAL A 42 9.52 2.85 -4.56
N GLY A 43 8.99 3.64 -3.64
CA GLY A 43 8.19 4.83 -3.96
C GLY A 43 6.75 4.49 -4.36
N ILE A 44 5.97 5.52 -4.70
CA ILE A 44 4.52 5.42 -4.85
C ILE A 44 4.07 4.72 -6.14
N GLU A 45 4.73 4.99 -7.26
CA GLU A 45 4.37 4.44 -8.57
C GLU A 45 4.59 2.93 -8.57
N ALA A 46 5.79 2.47 -8.20
CA ALA A 46 6.08 1.04 -8.06
C ALA A 46 5.20 0.36 -7.00
N ALA A 47 4.84 1.05 -5.90
CA ALA A 47 3.90 0.50 -4.92
C ALA A 47 2.49 0.30 -5.49
N PHE A 48 2.07 1.09 -6.48
CA PHE A 48 0.81 0.93 -7.21
C PHE A 48 0.90 -0.25 -8.19
N ASP A 49 1.99 -0.34 -8.96
CA ASP A 49 2.22 -1.43 -9.92
C ASP A 49 2.32 -2.80 -9.25
N ASN A 50 2.73 -2.85 -7.98
CA ASN A 50 2.77 -4.08 -7.18
C ASN A 50 1.40 -4.55 -6.68
N ILE A 51 0.33 -3.77 -6.82
CA ILE A 51 -1.02 -4.12 -6.28
C ILE A 51 -1.57 -5.43 -6.86
N PRO A 52 -1.54 -5.68 -8.18
CA PRO A 52 -2.04 -6.93 -8.76
C PRO A 52 -1.32 -8.17 -8.20
N SER A 53 0.01 -8.14 -8.14
CA SER A 53 0.81 -9.24 -7.58
C SER A 53 0.56 -9.42 -6.07
N LEU A 54 0.30 -8.32 -5.34
CA LEU A 54 -0.09 -8.38 -3.95
C LEU A 54 -1.48 -8.99 -3.76
N LEU A 55 -2.44 -8.76 -4.66
CA LEU A 55 -3.75 -9.43 -4.58
C LEU A 55 -3.60 -10.94 -4.73
N GLU A 56 -2.96 -11.38 -5.80
CA GLU A 56 -2.78 -12.79 -6.11
C GLU A 56 -2.11 -13.55 -4.95
N GLN A 57 -1.04 -12.99 -4.38
CA GLN A 57 -0.37 -13.58 -3.22
C GLN A 57 -1.28 -13.68 -2.00
N LYS A 58 -2.19 -12.72 -1.81
CA LYS A 58 -3.01 -12.59 -0.60
C LYS A 58 -4.35 -13.31 -0.69
N GLU A 59 -4.88 -13.57 -1.89
CA GLU A 59 -6.05 -14.43 -2.10
C GLU A 59 -5.84 -15.80 -1.44
N SER A 60 -4.67 -16.40 -1.63
CA SER A 60 -4.29 -17.68 -1.00
C SER A 60 -4.30 -17.65 0.54
N MET A 61 -4.21 -16.46 1.15
CA MET A 61 -4.19 -16.25 2.61
C MET A 61 -5.55 -15.85 3.18
N GLY A 62 -6.61 -15.86 2.36
CA GLY A 62 -7.98 -15.55 2.78
C GLY A 62 -8.31 -14.06 2.85
N PHE A 63 -7.58 -13.22 2.11
CA PHE A 63 -7.98 -11.84 1.85
C PHE A 63 -9.09 -11.81 0.78
N SER A 64 -10.16 -11.05 1.06
CA SER A 64 -11.40 -11.05 0.28
C SER A 64 -11.60 -9.80 -0.57
N SER A 65 -10.94 -8.70 -0.22
CA SER A 65 -10.97 -7.49 -1.01
C SER A 65 -9.76 -6.60 -0.74
N VAL A 66 -9.40 -5.83 -1.76
CA VAL A 66 -8.46 -4.73 -1.67
C VAL A 66 -9.22 -3.41 -1.87
N THR A 67 -8.79 -2.37 -1.17
CA THR A 67 -9.16 -0.99 -1.47
C THR A 67 -7.90 -0.16 -1.45
N TYR A 68 -7.71 0.71 -2.43
CA TYR A 68 -6.62 1.66 -2.42
C TYR A 68 -7.16 3.07 -2.59
N ARG A 69 -6.56 4.02 -1.87
CA ARG A 69 -6.87 5.44 -1.99
C ARG A 69 -5.63 6.15 -2.51
N HIS A 70 -5.74 6.74 -3.69
CA HIS A 70 -4.73 7.63 -4.25
C HIS A 70 -5.21 9.06 -4.02
N ILE A 71 -4.49 9.82 -3.17
CA ILE A 71 -4.76 11.24 -2.97
C ILE A 71 -3.56 12.00 -3.52
N GLN A 72 -3.83 12.81 -4.54
CA GLN A 72 -2.93 13.87 -4.98
C GLN A 72 -3.15 15.05 -4.04
N LEU A 73 -2.22 15.30 -3.12
CA LEU A 73 -2.20 16.55 -2.39
C LEU A 73 -1.62 17.60 -3.33
N ALA A 74 -2.49 18.37 -3.99
CA ALA A 74 -2.10 19.65 -4.57
C ALA A 74 -1.69 20.54 -3.39
N PHE A 75 -0.39 20.80 -3.26
CA PHE A 75 0.02 22.00 -2.54
C PHE A 75 -0.33 23.14 -3.48
N ASP A 76 -1.41 23.84 -3.18
CA ASP A 76 -1.79 25.05 -3.89
C ASP A 76 -0.59 26.00 -3.89
N PHE A 77 -0.05 26.24 -5.08
CA PHE A 77 0.85 27.35 -5.35
C PHE A 77 0.05 28.64 -5.11
N PHE A 78 0.10 29.18 -3.89
CA PHE A 78 -0.05 30.61 -3.70
C PHE A 78 1.30 31.24 -4.05
N GLY A 79 1.48 31.54 -5.34
CA GLY A 79 2.47 32.48 -5.85
C GLY A 79 1.78 33.80 -6.17
#